data_AF-A0A7S1GDX4-F1
#
_entry.id   AF-A0A7S1GDX4-F1
#
_cell.length_a   1.000
_cell.length_b   1.000
_cell.length_c   1.000
_cell.angle_alpha   90.00
_cell.angle_beta   90.00
_cell.angle_gamma   90.00
#
_symmetry.space_group_name_H-M   'P 1'
#
loop_
_entity.id
_entity.type
_entity.pdbx_description
1 polymer ?
#
loop_
_entity_poly.entity_id
_entity_poly.type
_entity_poly.pdbx_seq_one_letter_code
_entity_poly.pdbx_strand_id
1 'polypeptide(L)'
;LAARTPAPPAAAAAAAWSRAMASASGLAPIIAPSMLSSDFADLAKEAQRMIDSGADWLHMDVMDGHFVPNITLGAPIVKALRKHTDAFLDCHCMVSEPGKWVKDFGEAGASQYTFHIEATD
;
A
#
# COMPACT_ATOMS: atom_id res chain seq x y z
N LEU A 1 18.69 10.34 -18.35
CA LEU A 1 17.93 9.18 -18.86
C LEU A 1 17.65 8.23 -17.68
N ALA A 2 16.52 8.39 -16.99
CA ALA A 2 16.13 7.44 -15.95
C ALA A 2 15.33 6.31 -16.63
N ALA A 3 15.87 5.10 -16.61
CA ALA A 3 15.16 3.91 -17.05
C ALA A 3 13.85 3.80 -16.25
N ARG A 4 12.71 3.75 -16.96
CA ARG A 4 11.42 3.43 -16.37
C ARG A 4 11.53 2.03 -15.77
N THR A 5 11.50 1.91 -14.45
CA THR A 5 11.23 0.60 -13.82
C THR A 5 9.86 0.13 -14.28
N PRO A 6 9.73 -1.08 -14.85
CA PRO A 6 8.44 -1.58 -15.31
C PRO A 6 7.49 -1.66 -14.11
N ALA A 7 6.20 -1.42 -14.37
CA ALA A 7 5.15 -1.75 -13.40
C ALA A 7 5.30 -3.23 -13.01
N PRO A 8 4.97 -3.61 -11.75
CA PRO A 8 5.01 -5.02 -11.36
C PRO A 8 4.20 -5.84 -12.37
N PRO A 9 4.68 -7.03 -12.75
CA PRO A 9 3.96 -7.85 -13.72
C PRO A 9 2.57 -8.16 -13.16
N ALA A 10 1.55 -8.01 -14.01
CA ALA A 10 0.15 -8.27 -13.66
C ALA A 10 -0.07 -9.61 -12.94
N ALA A 11 0.85 -10.56 -13.13
CA ALA A 11 0.90 -11.86 -12.46
C ALA A 11 1.03 -11.81 -10.93
N ALA A 12 1.77 -10.87 -10.33
CA ALA A 12 1.95 -10.80 -8.87
C ALA A 12 0.69 -10.24 -8.18
N ALA A 13 0.14 -9.15 -8.73
CA ALA A 13 -1.16 -8.63 -8.30
C ALA A 13 -2.26 -9.68 -8.51
N ALA A 14 -2.26 -10.37 -9.65
CA ALA A 14 -3.20 -11.46 -9.93
C ALA A 14 -3.00 -12.67 -8.99
N ALA A 15 -1.78 -12.99 -8.55
CA ALA A 15 -1.54 -14.09 -7.62
C ALA A 15 -2.04 -13.77 -6.21
N ALA A 16 -1.85 -12.52 -5.74
CA ALA A 16 -2.44 -12.04 -4.48
C ALA A 16 -3.98 -12.02 -4.55
N TRP A 17 -4.54 -11.52 -5.65
CA TRP A 17 -5.98 -11.54 -5.92
C TRP A 17 -6.55 -12.96 -6.03
N SER A 18 -5.82 -13.86 -6.69
CA SER A 18 -6.22 -15.27 -6.85
C SER A 18 -6.18 -15.99 -5.52
N ARG A 19 -5.22 -15.72 -4.62
CA ARG A 19 -5.23 -16.28 -3.26
C ARG A 19 -6.41 -15.77 -2.43
N ALA A 20 -6.73 -14.47 -2.54
CA ALA A 20 -7.90 -13.88 -1.88
C ALA A 20 -9.24 -14.45 -2.41
N MET A 21 -9.31 -14.81 -3.70
CA MET A 21 -10.51 -15.36 -4.34
C MET A 21 -10.57 -16.91 -4.34
N ALA A 22 -9.46 -17.61 -4.14
CA ALA A 22 -9.36 -19.08 -4.21
C ALA A 22 -9.85 -19.79 -2.94
N SER A 23 -10.32 -19.06 -1.93
CA SER A 23 -11.08 -19.66 -0.83
C SER A 23 -12.48 -20.05 -1.32
N ALA A 24 -12.54 -21.19 -2.00
CA ALA A 24 -13.79 -21.90 -2.21
C ALA A 24 -14.31 -22.34 -0.84
N SER A 25 -15.30 -21.61 -0.33
CA SER A 25 -15.99 -21.76 0.98
C SER A 25 -15.49 -20.83 2.09
N GLY A 26 -15.84 -19.55 2.00
CA GLY A 26 -15.77 -18.61 3.13
C GLY A 26 -14.73 -17.51 2.93
N LEU A 27 -15.06 -16.31 3.42
CA LEU A 27 -14.13 -15.18 3.48
C LEU A 27 -12.85 -15.64 4.21
N ALA A 28 -11.72 -15.63 3.50
CA ALA A 28 -10.43 -15.86 4.13
C ALA A 28 -9.94 -14.55 4.78
N PRO A 29 -9.47 -14.58 6.03
CA PRO A 29 -8.89 -13.41 6.65
C PRO A 29 -7.62 -13.00 5.90
N ILE A 30 -7.42 -11.69 5.76
CA ILE A 30 -6.21 -11.09 5.20
C ILE A 30 -5.47 -10.43 6.35
N ILE A 31 -4.20 -10.78 6.53
CA ILE A 31 -3.31 -10.15 7.51
C ILE A 31 -2.47 -9.10 6.77
N ALA A 32 -2.74 -7.83 7.08
CA ALA A 32 -2.07 -6.67 6.50
C ALA A 32 -1.39 -5.85 7.60
N PRO A 33 -0.16 -6.19 8.03
CA PRO A 33 0.56 -5.40 9.02
C PRO A 33 0.74 -3.95 8.56
N SER A 34 0.50 -3.01 9.47
CA SER A 34 0.71 -1.59 9.19
C SER A 34 2.20 -1.27 9.17
N MET A 35 2.65 -0.73 8.03
CA MET A 35 4.00 -0.24 7.86
C MET A 35 4.30 0.98 8.75
N LEU A 36 3.29 1.69 9.27
CA LEU A 36 3.45 2.84 10.17
C LEU A 36 4.25 2.49 11.44
N SER A 37 4.20 1.24 11.89
CA SER A 37 4.91 0.76 13.08
C SER A 37 6.34 0.28 12.80
N SER A 38 6.82 0.44 11.56
CA SER A 38 8.13 -0.04 11.13
C SER A 38 9.26 0.92 11.48
N ASP A 39 10.49 0.42 11.48
CA ASP A 39 11.66 1.30 11.36
C ASP A 39 11.72 1.92 9.95
N PHE A 40 11.39 3.20 9.83
CA PHE A 40 11.39 3.91 8.55
C PHE A 40 12.80 4.05 7.94
N ALA A 41 13.86 3.94 8.74
CA ALA A 41 15.22 3.96 8.22
C ALA A 41 15.55 2.68 7.41
N ASP A 42 14.81 1.59 7.61
CA ASP A 42 15.03 0.30 6.95
C ASP A 42 13.74 -0.31 6.38
N LEU A 43 12.84 0.55 5.88
CA LEU A 43 11.48 0.19 5.47
C LEU A 43 11.40 -0.99 4.49
N ALA A 44 12.38 -1.13 3.60
CA ALA A 44 12.43 -2.25 2.65
C ALA A 44 12.65 -3.60 3.34
N LYS A 45 13.53 -3.66 4.36
CA LYS A 45 13.74 -4.87 5.15
C LYS A 45 12.57 -5.16 6.07
N GLU A 46 11.94 -4.12 6.61
CA GLU A 46 10.72 -4.26 7.41
C GLU A 46 9.60 -4.93 6.59
N ALA A 47 9.38 -4.45 5.36
CA ALA A 47 8.42 -5.02 4.42
C ALA A 47 8.74 -6.48 4.11
N GLN A 48 9.99 -6.80 3.77
CA GLN A 48 10.40 -8.18 3.48
C GLN A 48 10.19 -9.10 4.69
N ARG A 49 10.58 -8.65 5.89
CA ARG A 49 10.38 -9.42 7.13
C ARG A 49 8.90 -9.74 7.37
N MET A 50 8.00 -8.77 7.17
CA MET A 50 6.57 -8.99 7.36
C MET A 50 6.03 -10.03 6.37
N ILE A 51 6.43 -9.95 5.10
CA ILE A 51 6.04 -10.92 4.06
C ILE A 51 6.60 -12.31 4.38
N ASP A 52 7.88 -12.41 4.75
CA ASP A 52 8.51 -13.68 5.15
C ASP A 52 7.85 -14.29 6.41
N SER A 53 7.24 -13.45 7.24
CA SER A 53 6.47 -13.86 8.43
C SER A 53 5.02 -14.25 8.11
N GLY A 54 4.62 -14.25 6.84
CA GLY A 54 3.30 -14.68 6.38
C GLY A 54 2.26 -13.57 6.24
N ALA A 55 2.67 -12.30 6.15
CA ALA A 55 1.75 -11.23 5.79
C ALA A 55 1.21 -11.41 4.37
N ASP A 56 -0.10 -11.21 4.20
CA ASP A 56 -0.73 -11.25 2.88
C ASP A 56 -0.47 -9.93 2.14
N TRP A 57 -0.72 -8.81 2.81
CA TRP A 57 -0.61 -7.44 2.29
C TRP A 57 0.29 -6.60 3.20
N LEU A 58 0.70 -5.43 2.72
CA LEU A 58 1.31 -4.40 3.56
C LEU A 58 0.39 -3.19 3.58
N HIS A 59 -0.02 -2.78 4.78
CA HIS A 59 -0.92 -1.66 4.97
C HIS A 59 -0.13 -0.36 5.13
N MET A 60 -0.51 0.66 4.37
CA MET A 60 0.17 1.96 4.29
C MET A 60 -0.77 3.04 4.82
N ASP A 61 -0.50 3.53 6.03
CA ASP A 61 -1.23 4.64 6.63
C ASP A 61 -0.68 6.00 6.15
N VAL A 62 -1.46 6.68 5.32
CA VAL A 62 -1.11 7.98 4.72
C VAL A 62 -1.89 9.07 5.44
N MET A 63 -1.19 10.03 6.04
CA MET A 63 -1.76 11.13 6.83
C MET A 63 -1.16 12.47 6.40
N ASP A 64 -2.01 13.50 6.24
CA ASP A 64 -1.62 14.81 5.70
C ASP A 64 -1.57 15.96 6.72
N GLY A 65 -1.80 15.67 8.00
CA GLY A 65 -1.85 16.67 9.06
C GLY A 65 -3.11 17.53 9.10
N HIS A 66 -4.03 17.37 8.14
CA HIS A 66 -5.26 18.17 8.03
C HIS A 66 -6.49 17.34 8.38
N PHE A 67 -6.69 16.18 7.73
CA PHE A 67 -7.80 15.28 8.05
C PHE A 67 -7.57 14.60 9.41
N VAL A 68 -6.32 14.27 9.71
CA VAL A 68 -5.87 13.78 11.02
C VAL A 68 -4.66 14.60 11.49
N PRO A 69 -4.46 14.80 12.80
CA PRO A 69 -3.42 15.68 13.33
C PRO A 69 -2.03 15.01 13.37
N ASN A 70 -1.67 14.26 12.33
CA ASN A 70 -0.37 13.60 12.18
C ASN A 70 0.06 13.59 10.72
N ILE A 71 1.37 13.48 10.46
CA ILE A 71 1.95 13.40 9.11
C ILE A 71 2.84 12.16 9.06
N THR A 72 2.58 11.27 8.10
CA THR A 72 3.27 9.96 8.02
C THR A 72 4.14 9.83 6.78
N LEU A 73 3.56 9.36 5.67
CA LEU A 73 4.22 9.09 4.41
C LEU A 73 3.28 9.47 3.26
N GLY A 74 3.84 9.58 2.04
CA GLY A 74 3.07 9.86 0.84
C GLY A 74 3.49 8.98 -0.34
N ALA A 75 2.90 9.27 -1.51
CA ALA A 75 3.20 8.58 -2.77
C ALA A 75 4.69 8.40 -3.09
N PRO A 76 5.62 9.34 -2.77
CA PRO A 76 7.05 9.12 -2.98
C PRO A 76 7.63 7.93 -2.21
N ILE A 77 7.15 7.66 -0.98
CA ILE A 77 7.60 6.52 -0.17
C ILE A 77 7.02 5.23 -0.72
N VAL A 78 5.74 5.21 -1.11
CA VAL A 78 5.12 4.05 -1.79
C VAL A 78 5.90 3.70 -3.06
N LYS A 79 6.25 4.69 -3.87
CA LYS A 79 7.03 4.51 -5.10
C LYS A 79 8.45 4.00 -4.84
N ALA A 80 9.07 4.42 -3.75
CA ALA A 80 10.38 3.91 -3.34
C ALA A 80 10.25 2.44 -2.90
N LEU A 81 9.31 2.14 -2.00
CA LEU A 81 9.10 0.79 -1.45
C LEU A 81 8.71 -0.21 -2.54
N ARG A 82 7.88 0.19 -3.52
CA ARG A 82 7.45 -0.66 -4.63
C ARG A 82 8.61 -1.25 -5.44
N LYS A 83 9.80 -0.63 -5.43
CA LYS A 83 11.00 -1.18 -6.09
C LYS A 83 11.60 -2.39 -5.35
N HIS A 84 11.18 -2.62 -4.12
CA HIS A 84 11.71 -3.63 -3.21
C HIS A 84 10.71 -4.72 -2.84
N THR A 85 9.43 -4.59 -3.24
CA THR A 85 8.40 -5.58 -2.94
C THR A 85 7.30 -5.64 -3.99
N ASP A 86 6.87 -6.86 -4.30
CA ASP A 86 5.70 -7.16 -5.13
C ASP A 86 4.42 -7.37 -4.30
N ALA A 87 4.49 -7.18 -2.97
CA ALA A 87 3.34 -7.32 -2.08
C ALA A 87 2.17 -6.39 -2.48
N PHE A 88 0.95 -6.79 -2.13
CA PHE A 88 -0.19 -5.92 -2.27
C PHE A 88 -0.04 -4.74 -1.29
N LEU A 89 0.00 -3.51 -1.81
CA LEU A 89 0.12 -2.30 -1.00
C LEU A 89 -1.26 -1.67 -0.83
N ASP A 90 -1.86 -1.89 0.34
CA ASP A 90 -3.14 -1.34 0.74
C ASP A 90 -2.93 0.06 1.33
N CYS A 91 -3.24 1.11 0.56
CA CYS A 91 -3.01 2.49 0.96
C CYS A 91 -4.28 3.10 1.55
N HIS A 92 -4.30 3.23 2.89
CA HIS A 92 -5.33 3.94 3.63
C HIS A 92 -4.99 5.42 3.75
N CYS A 93 -5.70 6.22 2.97
CA CYS A 93 -5.47 7.65 2.84
C CYS A 93 -6.42 8.43 3.76
N MET A 94 -5.91 8.74 4.95
CA MET A 94 -6.48 9.67 5.92
C MET A 94 -6.06 11.11 5.56
N VAL A 95 -6.58 11.60 4.44
CA VAL A 95 -6.20 12.88 3.83
C VAL A 95 -7.42 13.70 3.47
N SER A 96 -7.27 15.03 3.43
CA SER A 96 -8.26 15.95 2.88
C SER A 96 -8.30 15.88 1.36
N GLU A 97 -9.49 16.05 0.78
CA GLU A 97 -9.74 16.05 -0.66
C GLU A 97 -9.12 14.83 -1.38
N PRO A 98 -9.49 13.60 -1.00
CA PRO A 98 -8.80 12.37 -1.40
C PRO A 98 -8.74 12.16 -2.92
N GLY A 99 -9.68 12.73 -3.68
CA GLY A 99 -9.68 12.68 -5.14
C GLY A 99 -8.40 13.25 -5.78
N LYS A 100 -7.75 14.23 -5.15
CA LYS A 100 -6.50 14.84 -5.67
C LYS A 100 -5.32 13.88 -5.67
N TRP A 101 -5.33 12.88 -4.79
CA TRP A 101 -4.18 12.01 -4.51
C TRP A 101 -4.21 10.70 -5.30
N VAL A 102 -5.38 10.30 -5.80
CA VAL A 102 -5.61 9.00 -6.47
C VAL A 102 -4.60 8.74 -7.59
N LYS A 103 -4.36 9.73 -8.45
CA LYS A 103 -3.43 9.60 -9.59
C LYS A 103 -2.00 9.36 -9.11
N ASP A 104 -1.54 10.11 -8.12
CA ASP A 104 -0.18 10.02 -7.62
C ASP A 104 0.09 8.68 -6.93
N PHE A 105 -0.87 8.16 -6.16
CA PHE A 105 -0.77 6.83 -5.55
C PHE A 105 -0.86 5.69 -6.58
N GLY A 106 -1.71 5.83 -7.59
CA GLY A 106 -1.75 4.90 -8.72
C GLY A 106 -0.41 4.83 -9.46
N GLU A 107 0.19 5.98 -9.78
CA GLU A 107 1.51 6.06 -10.42
C GLU A 107 2.66 5.61 -9.51
N ALA A 108 2.51 5.72 -8.19
CA ALA A 108 3.45 5.20 -7.21
C ALA A 108 3.40 3.66 -7.07
N GLY A 109 2.35 3.02 -7.57
CA GLY A 109 2.17 1.57 -7.51
C GLY A 109 1.43 1.10 -6.26
N ALA A 110 0.54 1.92 -5.70
CA ALA A 110 -0.47 1.44 -4.76
C ALA A 110 -1.32 0.35 -5.42
N SER A 111 -1.68 -0.69 -4.66
CA SER A 111 -2.55 -1.77 -5.14
C SER A 111 -4.01 -1.48 -4.83
N GLN A 112 -4.26 -0.81 -3.72
CA GLN A 112 -5.57 -0.32 -3.30
C GLN A 112 -5.44 1.09 -2.75
N TYR A 113 -6.47 1.90 -2.97
CA TYR A 113 -6.61 3.25 -2.46
C TYR A 113 -7.93 3.32 -1.69
N THR A 114 -7.87 3.39 -0.36
CA THR A 114 -9.02 3.58 0.51
C THR A 114 -8.96 4.97 1.14
N PHE A 115 -10.11 5.57 1.38
CA PHE A 115 -10.21 6.90 1.97
C PHE A 115 -11.49 7.02 2.80
N HIS A 116 -11.53 8.05 3.64
CA HIS A 116 -12.71 8.38 4.43
C HIS A 116 -13.72 9.16 3.59
N ILE A 117 -14.97 8.70 3.55
CA ILE A 117 -16.03 9.40 2.81
C ILE A 117 -16.29 10.79 3.41
N GLU A 118 -16.05 10.95 4.70
CA GLU A 118 -16.13 12.21 5.44
C GLU A 118 -15.10 13.25 4.99
N ALA A 119 -14.06 12.82 4.27
CA ALA A 119 -13.06 13.71 3.67
C ALA A 119 -13.43 14.19 2.25
N THR A 120 -14.61 13.79 1.74
CA THR A 120 -15.14 14.24 0.45
C THR A 120 -16.16 15.35 0.65
N ASP A 121 -16.05 16.40 -0.18
CA ASP A 121 -17.03 17.49 -0.28
C ASP A 121 -18.15 17.15 -1.28
#